data_AF-A0A3B3RGZ4-F1
#
_entry.id   AF-A0A3B3RGZ4-F1
#
_cell.length_a   1.000
_cell.length_b   1.000
_cell.length_c   1.000
_cell.angle_alpha   90.00
_cell.angle_beta   90.00
_cell.angle_gamma   90.00
#
_symmetry.space_group_name_H-M   'P 1'
#
loop_
_entity.id
_entity.type
_entity.pdbx_description
1 polymer ?
#
loop_
_entity_poly.entity_id
_entity_poly.type
_entity_poly.pdbx_seq_one_letter_code
_entity_poly.pdbx_strand_id
1 'polypeptide(L)'
;MGGQKCLYQLLSANVHFTAGKHTTPVKKFVDDVSFRLVPSDLYTHCRVSGFSISETWYVAFNHGTNYCNLYNLMEGSGLTDVPGYKEMTSAFICTQRSRANCTV
;
A
#
# COMPACT_ATOMS: atom_id res chain seq x y z
N MET A 1 16.45 12.33 0.71
CA MET A 1 15.74 11.50 -0.28
C MET A 1 16.18 10.08 0.01
N GLY A 2 15.27 9.28 0.54
CA GLY A 2 15.58 7.98 1.12
C GLY A 2 14.43 7.07 0.77
N GLY A 3 14.64 6.26 -0.27
CA GLY A 3 13.58 5.54 -0.95
C GLY A 3 12.64 4.78 -0.01
N GLN A 4 11.35 5.07 -0.14
CA GLN A 4 10.27 4.48 0.65
C GLN A 4 9.81 3.09 0.15
N LYS A 5 10.69 2.38 -0.55
CA LYS A 5 10.41 1.07 -1.19
C LYS A 5 10.92 -0.13 -0.38
N CYS A 6 11.52 0.11 0.79
CA CYS A 6 12.08 -0.93 1.65
C CYS A 6 11.52 -0.80 3.08
N LEU A 7 12.01 -1.63 4.02
CA LEU A 7 11.61 -1.63 5.43
C LEU A 7 10.14 -2.03 5.64
N TYR A 8 9.65 -2.91 4.77
CA TYR A 8 8.41 -3.64 4.98
C TYR A 8 8.71 -4.91 5.78
N GLN A 9 7.90 -5.17 6.80
CA GLN A 9 7.95 -6.38 7.60
C GLN A 9 6.63 -7.14 7.42
N LEU A 10 6.71 -8.38 6.96
CA LEU A 10 5.56 -9.27 6.92
C LEU A 10 5.21 -9.71 8.35
N LEU A 11 3.94 -9.56 8.74
CA LEU A 11 3.42 -10.04 10.02
C LEU A 11 2.63 -11.33 9.86
N SER A 12 1.75 -11.40 8.86
CA SER A 12 0.96 -12.59 8.57
C SER A 12 0.52 -12.62 7.11
N ALA A 13 0.34 -13.83 6.58
CA ALA A 13 -0.19 -14.06 5.25
C ALA A 13 -1.04 -15.34 5.23
N ASN A 14 -2.18 -15.27 4.55
CA ASN A 14 -3.00 -16.40 4.17
C ASN A 14 -3.68 -16.12 2.82
N VAL A 15 -4.53 -17.04 2.36
CA VAL A 15 -5.19 -16.97 1.04
C VAL A 15 -6.14 -15.77 0.87
N HIS A 16 -6.57 -15.14 1.96
CA HIS A 16 -7.51 -14.01 1.95
C HIS A 16 -6.90 -12.70 2.45
N PHE A 17 -5.80 -12.75 3.20
CA PHE A 17 -5.24 -11.59 3.87
C PHE A 17 -3.71 -11.63 3.90
N THR A 18 -3.09 -10.47 3.71
CA THR A 18 -1.68 -10.21 4.00
C THR A 18 -1.60 -8.99 4.89
N ALA A 19 -0.87 -9.07 5.99
CA ALA A 19 -0.64 -7.95 6.91
C ALA A 19 0.84 -7.77 7.17
N GLY A 20 1.26 -6.52 7.29
CA GLY A 20 2.64 -6.14 7.50
C GLY A 20 2.75 -4.75 8.11
N LYS A 21 3.99 -4.33 8.35
CA LYS A 21 4.34 -2.97 8.77
C LYS A 21 5.31 -2.36 7.80
N HIS A 22 5.26 -1.05 7.66
CA HIS A 22 6.26 -0.27 6.96
C HIS A 22 6.86 0.76 7.91
N THR A 23 8.18 0.81 7.96
CA THR A 23 8.90 1.79 8.79
C THR A 23 9.62 2.79 7.89
N THR A 24 9.25 4.07 7.97
CA THR A 24 9.91 5.11 7.18
C THR A 24 11.41 5.20 7.53
N PRO A 25 12.32 5.30 6.54
CA PRO A 25 13.75 5.15 6.75
C PRO A 25 14.35 6.28 7.59
N VAL A 26 13.82 7.51 7.45
CA VAL A 26 14.33 8.71 8.11
C VAL A 26 13.62 8.96 9.44
N LYS A 27 12.29 9.14 9.42
CA LYS A 27 11.52 9.53 10.61
C LYS A 27 11.16 8.36 11.52
N LYS A 28 11.37 7.12 11.07
CA LYS A 28 11.03 5.89 11.80
C LYS A 28 9.55 5.79 12.21
N PHE A 29 8.67 6.51 11.52
CA PHE A 29 7.22 6.30 11.62
C PHE A 29 6.87 4.90 11.12
N VAL A 30 5.96 4.26 11.84
CA VAL A 30 5.45 2.93 11.54
C VAL A 30 4.03 3.06 11.03
N ASP A 31 3.77 2.45 9.88
CA ASP A 31 2.46 2.34 9.29
C ASP A 31 2.07 0.86 9.21
N ASP A 32 0.86 0.53 9.66
CA ASP A 32 0.25 -0.77 9.44
C ASP A 32 -0.22 -0.86 7.98
N VAL A 33 0.16 -1.94 7.30
CA VAL A 33 -0.22 -2.20 5.92
C VAL A 33 -0.95 -3.53 5.84
N SER A 34 -2.11 -3.55 5.17
CA SER A 34 -2.85 -4.79 4.95
C SER A 34 -3.47 -4.85 3.57
N PHE A 35 -3.57 -6.08 3.04
CA PHE A 35 -4.23 -6.40 1.79
C PHE A 35 -5.24 -7.50 2.03
N ARG A 36 -6.46 -7.28 1.53
CA ARG A 36 -7.51 -8.29 1.44
C ARG A 36 -7.63 -8.79 0.01
N LEU A 37 -7.49 -10.09 -0.16
CA LEU A 37 -7.54 -10.79 -1.45
C LEU A 37 -8.89 -11.50 -1.56
N VAL A 38 -9.67 -11.12 -2.57
CA VAL A 38 -10.98 -11.69 -2.84
C VAL A 38 -10.98 -12.25 -4.26
N PRO A 39 -11.10 -13.57 -4.43
CA PRO A 39 -11.32 -14.14 -5.76
C PRO A 39 -12.68 -13.69 -6.29
N SER A 40 -12.78 -13.43 -7.59
CA SER A 40 -14.09 -13.25 -8.24
C SER A 40 -14.87 -14.56 -8.23
N ASP A 41 -16.20 -14.48 -8.35
CA ASP A 41 -17.10 -15.66 -8.34
C ASP A 41 -16.77 -16.72 -9.42
N LEU A 42 -16.10 -16.32 -10.49
CA LEU A 42 -15.64 -17.20 -11.58
C LEU A 42 -14.12 -17.40 -11.63
N TYR A 43 -13.39 -16.95 -10.60
CA TYR A 43 -11.91 -16.96 -10.53
C TYR A 43 -11.18 -16.33 -11.73
N THR A 44 -11.86 -15.47 -12.51
CA THR A 44 -11.28 -14.81 -13.69
C THR A 44 -10.44 -13.59 -13.33
N HIS A 45 -10.64 -13.02 -12.13
CA HIS A 45 -9.85 -11.92 -11.61
C HIS A 45 -9.75 -11.99 -10.08
N CYS A 46 -8.70 -11.35 -9.54
CA CYS A 46 -8.52 -11.16 -8.10
C CYS A 46 -8.77 -9.70 -7.76
N ARG A 47 -9.69 -9.44 -6.83
CA ARG A 47 -9.87 -8.11 -6.25
C ARG A 47 -9.00 -8.00 -5.01
N VAL A 48 -8.04 -7.08 -5.06
CA VAL A 48 -7.19 -6.74 -3.91
C VAL A 48 -7.63 -5.39 -3.34
N SER A 49 -7.90 -5.34 -2.04
CA SER A 49 -8.17 -4.09 -1.32
C SER A 49 -7.05 -3.82 -0.32
N GLY A 50 -6.37 -2.69 -0.45
CA GLY A 50 -5.23 -2.31 0.39
C GLY A 50 -5.58 -1.21 1.38
N PHE A 51 -5.01 -1.29 2.59
CA PHE A 51 -5.09 -0.26 3.62
C PHE A 51 -3.70 0.01 4.19
N SER A 52 -3.36 1.30 4.33
CA SER A 52 -2.16 1.76 5.05
C SER A 52 -2.58 2.82 6.06
N ILE A 53 -2.30 2.57 7.34
CA ILE A 53 -2.71 3.44 8.45
C ILE A 53 -1.48 3.72 9.30
N SER A 54 -1.22 5.00 9.57
CA SER A 54 -0.10 5.38 10.44
C SER A 54 -0.45 5.13 11.90
N GLU A 55 0.49 4.53 12.65
CA GLU A 55 0.35 4.39 14.11
C GLU A 55 0.50 5.76 14.81
N THR A 56 1.07 6.76 14.13
CA THR A 56 1.28 8.09 14.68
C THR A 56 0.13 9.03 14.29
N TRP A 57 -0.71 9.40 15.26
CA TRP A 57 -1.95 10.14 15.02
C TRP A 57 -1.77 11.63 14.63
N TYR A 58 -0.65 12.26 14.97
CA TYR A 58 -0.41 13.68 14.68
C TYR A 58 0.04 13.99 13.25
N VAL A 59 0.30 12.97 12.43
CA VAL A 59 0.90 13.17 11.11
C VAL A 59 -0.19 13.21 10.02
N ALA A 60 -1.06 14.22 10.12
CA ALA A 60 -2.26 14.34 9.28
C ALA A 60 -1.97 14.62 7.77
N PHE A 61 -0.79 15.16 7.43
CA PHE A 61 -0.42 15.51 6.05
C PHE A 61 0.97 15.00 5.68
N ASN A 62 1.01 13.80 5.11
CA ASN A 62 2.25 13.11 4.73
C ASN A 62 2.41 12.95 3.21
N HIS A 63 1.93 13.89 2.39
CA HIS A 63 2.10 13.83 0.93
C HIS A 63 1.65 12.50 0.32
N GLY A 64 0.55 11.92 0.80
CA GLY A 64 0.06 10.63 0.31
C GLY A 64 0.93 9.43 0.69
N THR A 65 1.74 9.49 1.75
CA THR A 65 2.59 8.38 2.23
C THR A 65 1.82 7.06 2.33
N ASN A 66 0.59 7.06 2.88
CA ASN A 66 -0.23 5.86 2.96
C ASN A 66 -0.52 5.25 1.58
N TYR A 67 -0.77 6.07 0.55
CA TYR A 67 -0.91 5.57 -0.81
C TYR A 67 0.41 5.00 -1.33
N CYS A 68 1.53 5.70 -1.12
CA CYS A 68 2.84 5.23 -1.58
C CYS A 68 3.28 3.94 -0.90
N ASN A 69 2.97 3.74 0.38
CA ASN A 69 3.24 2.49 1.09
C ASN A 69 2.55 1.30 0.40
N LEU A 70 1.29 1.49 -0.04
CA LEU A 70 0.54 0.48 -0.79
C LEU A 70 1.07 0.30 -2.21
N TYR A 71 1.25 1.40 -2.93
CA TYR A 71 1.67 1.37 -4.34
C TYR A 71 3.07 0.77 -4.50
N ASN A 72 4.02 1.12 -3.62
CA ASN A 72 5.38 0.58 -3.68
C ASN A 72 5.43 -0.93 -3.45
N LEU A 73 4.55 -1.49 -2.60
CA LEU A 73 4.44 -2.94 -2.46
C LEU A 73 3.80 -3.59 -3.68
N MET A 74 2.76 -2.99 -4.25
CA MET A 74 2.12 -3.50 -5.47
C MET A 74 3.10 -3.48 -6.64
N GLU A 75 3.84 -2.38 -6.83
CA GLU A 75 4.90 -2.24 -7.83
C GLU A 75 6.04 -3.24 -7.56
N GLY A 76 6.54 -3.30 -6.32
CA GLY A 76 7.62 -4.23 -5.93
C GLY A 76 7.26 -5.70 -6.04
N SER A 77 5.96 -6.05 -6.02
CA SER A 77 5.46 -7.41 -6.27
C SER A 77 5.39 -7.78 -7.76
N GLY A 78 5.53 -6.81 -8.67
CA GLY A 78 5.35 -7.00 -10.10
C GLY A 78 3.88 -7.10 -10.56
N LEU A 79 2.90 -7.05 -9.64
CA LEU A 79 1.48 -7.14 -9.98
C LEU A 79 0.99 -5.97 -10.84
N THR A 80 1.65 -4.81 -10.76
CA THR A 80 1.35 -3.64 -11.60
C THR A 80 1.69 -3.86 -13.07
N ASP A 81 2.59 -4.79 -13.37
CA ASP A 81 3.07 -5.07 -14.73
C ASP A 81 2.29 -6.21 -15.41
N VAL A 82 1.42 -6.90 -14.65
CA VAL A 82 0.61 -8.01 -15.16
C VAL A 82 -0.49 -7.50 -16.11
N PRO A 83 -0.69 -8.14 -17.28
CA PRO A 83 -1.78 -7.80 -18.19
C PRO A 83 -3.14 -7.81 -17.49
N GLY A 84 -3.89 -6.72 -17.63
CA GLY A 84 -5.21 -6.57 -17.01
C GLY A 84 -5.20 -5.97 -15.60
N TYR A 85 -4.03 -5.62 -15.05
CA TYR A 85 -3.96 -4.82 -13.83
C TYR A 85 -4.74 -3.51 -13.99
N LYS A 86 -5.57 -3.20 -12.99
CA LYS A 86 -6.33 -1.95 -12.91
C LYS A 86 -6.30 -1.44 -11.48
N GLU A 87 -5.71 -0.27 -11.29
CA GLU A 87 -5.81 0.46 -10.03
C GLU A 87 -7.15 1.22 -9.99
N MET A 88 -7.96 0.95 -8.96
CA MET A 88 -9.18 1.73 -8.66
C MET A 88 -8.99 2.52 -7.37
N THR A 89 -8.57 3.77 -7.50
CA THR A 89 -8.34 4.67 -6.36
C THR A 89 -8.73 6.11 -6.72
N SER A 90 -8.86 6.96 -5.70
CA SER A 90 -9.13 8.39 -5.86
C SER A 90 -8.65 9.15 -4.62
N ALA A 91 -8.66 10.48 -4.67
CA ALA A 91 -8.37 11.30 -3.49
C ALA A 91 -9.39 11.11 -2.35
N PHE A 92 -10.58 10.56 -2.65
CA PHE A 92 -11.60 10.20 -1.66
C PHE A 92 -11.30 8.85 -1.00
N ILE A 93 -10.77 7.87 -1.75
CA ILE A 93 -10.41 6.54 -1.24
C ILE A 93 -9.08 6.60 -0.48
N CYS A 94 -8.07 7.23 -1.08
CA CYS A 94 -6.77 7.48 -0.47
C CYS A 94 -6.52 8.99 -0.43
N THR A 95 -6.68 9.57 0.75
CA THR A 95 -6.46 10.99 0.98
C THR A 95 -5.06 11.39 0.50
N GLN A 96 -4.97 12.53 -0.20
CA GLN A 96 -3.73 13.06 -0.80
C GLN A 96 -3.13 12.24 -1.96
N ARG A 97 -3.83 11.24 -2.52
CA ARG A 97 -3.37 10.51 -3.73
C ARG A 97 -2.96 11.43 -4.89
N SER A 98 -3.70 12.50 -5.14
CA SER A 98 -3.38 13.41 -6.26
C SER A 98 -2.08 14.21 -6.07
N ARG A 99 -1.55 14.25 -4.84
CA ARG A 99 -0.30 14.93 -4.46
C ARG A 99 0.78 13.95 -4.02
N ALA A 100 0.55 12.65 -4.21
CA ALA A 100 1.47 11.62 -3.77
C ALA A 100 2.74 11.64 -4.64
N ASN A 101 3.89 11.63 -3.99
CA ASN A 101 5.18 11.44 -4.64
C ASN A 101 5.85 10.20 -4.05
N CYS A 102 5.81 9.09 -4.78
CA CYS A 102 6.30 7.80 -4.29
C CYS A 102 7.76 7.49 -4.66
N THR A 103 8.47 8.46 -5.25
CA THR A 103 9.87 8.31 -5.69
C THR A 103 10.89 8.90 -4.71
N VAL A 104 10.43 9.56 -3.64
CA VAL A 104 11.26 10.28 -2.64
C VAL A 104 11.83 9.42 -1.53
#